data_AF-A0A228JSI3-F1
#
_entry.id   AF-A0A228JSI3-F1
#
_cell.length_a   1.000
_cell.length_b   1.000
_cell.length_c   1.000
_cell.angle_alpha   90.00
_cell.angle_beta   90.00
_cell.angle_gamma   90.00
#
_symmetry.space_group_name_H-M   'P 1'
#
loop_
_entity.id
_entity.type
_entity.pdbx_description
1 polymer ?
#
loop_
_entity_poly.entity_id
_entity_poly.type
_entity_poly.pdbx_seq_one_letter_code
_entity_poly.pdbx_strand_id
1 'polypeptide(L)'
;MKHLKPLNNKAKKLEEAVQQDRLEEVVAMTSVAGCTSTTDPGWETDVFGGVASLCQPMEADLYGCSDPCWWPAQVPDMMSTYPDWNKHATDSGADWRQLGSVFPKDK
;
A
#
# COMPACT_ATOMS: atom_id res chain seq x y z
N MET A 1 -19.29 -30.59 -13.90
CA MET A 1 -20.34 -30.41 -12.87
C MET A 1 -21.68 -31.07 -13.26
N LYS A 2 -21.71 -32.25 -13.92
CA LYS A 2 -22.99 -32.82 -14.41
C LYS A 2 -23.93 -33.40 -13.32
N HIS A 3 -23.45 -33.52 -12.08
CA HIS A 3 -24.18 -34.18 -10.98
C HIS A 3 -24.27 -33.34 -9.70
N LEU A 4 -23.76 -32.10 -9.69
CA LEU A 4 -23.81 -31.22 -8.53
C LEU A 4 -24.79 -30.09 -8.83
N LYS A 5 -25.81 -29.90 -7.97
CA LYS A 5 -26.77 -28.80 -8.07
C LYS A 5 -26.36 -27.65 -7.15
N PRO A 6 -26.43 -26.39 -7.61
CA PRO A 6 -26.13 -25.25 -6.76
C PRO A 6 -27.18 -25.11 -5.64
N LEU A 7 -26.70 -25.03 -4.39
CA LEU A 7 -27.55 -24.94 -3.19
C LEU A 7 -27.97 -23.50 -2.85
N ASN A 8 -27.16 -22.50 -3.23
CA ASN A 8 -27.39 -21.09 -2.89
C ASN A 8 -27.32 -20.19 -4.13
N ASN A 9 -27.76 -18.94 -3.97
CA ASN A 9 -27.81 -17.96 -5.06
C ASN A 9 -26.42 -17.63 -5.64
N LYS A 10 -25.34 -17.70 -4.83
CA LYS A 10 -23.97 -17.48 -5.32
C LYS A 10 -23.52 -18.61 -6.24
N ALA A 11 -23.79 -19.86 -5.87
CA ALA A 11 -23.48 -21.03 -6.68
C ALA A 11 -24.26 -21.06 -8.00
N LYS A 12 -25.53 -20.62 -7.99
CA LYS A 12 -26.32 -20.45 -9.22
C LYS A 12 -25.68 -19.43 -10.16
N LYS A 13 -25.31 -18.26 -9.65
CA LYS A 13 -24.62 -17.21 -10.42
C LYS A 13 -23.27 -17.68 -10.99
N LEU A 14 -22.53 -18.51 -10.24
CA LEU A 14 -21.27 -19.08 -10.72
C LEU A 14 -21.51 -20.04 -11.89
N GLU A 15 -22.53 -20.91 -11.79
CA GLU A 15 -22.90 -21.83 -12.88
C GLU A 15 -23.36 -21.06 -14.14
N GLU A 16 -24.16 -20.01 -13.99
CA GLU A 16 -24.55 -19.12 -15.08
C GLU A 16 -23.33 -18.44 -15.74
N ALA A 17 -22.37 -17.96 -14.93
CA ALA A 17 -21.14 -17.36 -15.44
C ALA A 17 -20.29 -18.36 -16.23
N VAL A 18 -20.20 -19.62 -15.76
CA VAL A 18 -19.51 -20.71 -16.49
C VAL A 18 -20.18 -20.98 -17.83
N GLN A 19 -21.52 -21.08 -17.85
CA GLN A 19 -22.28 -21.37 -19.08
C GLN A 19 -22.19 -20.28 -20.14
N GLN A 20 -22.03 -19.03 -19.70
CA GLN A 20 -21.97 -17.85 -20.57
C GLN A 20 -20.54 -17.44 -20.93
N ASP A 21 -19.53 -18.24 -20.53
CA ASP A 21 -18.11 -17.93 -20.72
C ASP A 21 -17.72 -16.55 -20.13
N ARG A 22 -18.37 -16.18 -19.01
CA ARG A 22 -18.15 -14.94 -18.23
C ARG A 22 -17.46 -15.21 -16.90
N LEU A 23 -16.72 -16.31 -16.81
CA LEU A 23 -15.93 -16.63 -15.64
C LEU A 23 -14.72 -15.71 -15.62
N GLU A 24 -14.72 -14.73 -14.71
CA GLU A 24 -13.52 -13.96 -14.40
C GLU A 24 -12.69 -14.70 -13.36
N GLU A 25 -11.37 -14.74 -13.58
CA GLU A 25 -10.44 -15.22 -12.58
C GLU A 25 -10.34 -14.19 -11.44
N VAL A 26 -10.99 -14.49 -10.31
CA VAL A 26 -10.87 -13.68 -9.11
C VAL A 26 -9.56 -14.07 -8.42
N VAL A 27 -8.49 -13.36 -8.73
CA VAL A 27 -7.28 -13.36 -7.92
C VAL A 27 -7.53 -12.56 -6.65
N ALA A 28 -7.15 -13.13 -5.50
CA ALA A 28 -7.17 -12.38 -4.25
C ALA A 28 -6.22 -11.19 -4.40
N MET A 29 -6.73 -9.99 -4.18
CA MET A 29 -5.90 -8.80 -4.11
C MET A 29 -5.08 -8.90 -2.81
N THR A 30 -3.89 -9.49 -2.89
CA THR A 30 -3.01 -9.73 -1.74
C THR A 30 -2.50 -8.44 -1.11
N SER A 31 -2.56 -7.33 -1.87
CA SER A 31 -2.01 -6.03 -1.50
C SER A 31 -3.03 -4.95 -1.86
N VAL A 32 -3.24 -3.96 -0.99
CA VAL A 32 -4.21 -2.88 -1.24
C VAL A 32 -3.65 -1.94 -2.30
N ALA A 33 -4.44 -1.66 -3.34
CA ALA A 33 -4.07 -0.68 -4.37
C ALA A 33 -3.81 0.69 -3.73
N GLY A 34 -2.62 1.26 -3.98
CA GLY A 34 -2.17 2.52 -3.39
C GLY A 34 -1.19 2.35 -2.22
N CYS A 35 -1.04 1.14 -1.67
CA CYS A 35 -0.06 0.84 -0.63
C CYS A 35 1.17 0.11 -1.20
N THR A 36 2.27 0.11 -0.46
CA THR A 36 3.46 -0.67 -0.83
C THR A 36 3.21 -2.17 -0.65
N SER A 37 3.80 -2.98 -1.54
CA SER A 37 3.91 -4.43 -1.38
C SER A 37 5.32 -4.90 -1.01
N THR A 38 6.27 -3.97 -0.87
CA THR A 38 7.65 -4.24 -0.44
C THR A 38 7.74 -4.05 1.07
N THR A 39 7.71 -5.13 1.83
CA THR A 39 7.58 -5.09 3.30
C THR A 39 8.92 -5.27 4.03
N ASP A 40 9.73 -4.20 4.07
CA ASP A 40 11.03 -4.15 4.78
C ASP A 40 11.11 -3.01 5.83
N PRO A 41 10.34 -3.02 6.94
CA PRO A 41 9.25 -3.95 7.28
C PRO A 41 7.92 -3.62 6.59
N GLY A 42 7.81 -2.47 5.92
CA GLY A 42 6.62 -1.99 5.21
C GLY A 42 6.34 -0.51 5.51
N TRP A 43 5.35 0.08 4.82
CA TRP A 43 4.92 1.46 5.06
C TRP A 43 3.50 1.54 5.64
N GLU A 44 2.50 1.02 4.93
CA GLU A 44 1.12 0.98 5.41
C GLU A 44 0.80 -0.25 6.27
N THR A 45 1.37 -1.40 5.90
CA THR A 45 1.23 -2.67 6.61
C THR A 45 2.57 -3.37 6.68
N ASP A 46 2.84 -4.05 7.79
CA ASP A 46 4.00 -4.92 7.91
C ASP A 46 3.81 -6.24 7.15
N VAL A 47 4.89 -7.02 7.02
CA VAL A 47 4.90 -8.36 6.40
C VAL A 47 3.91 -9.35 7.05
N PHE A 48 3.49 -9.10 8.29
CA PHE A 48 2.53 -9.94 9.02
C PHE A 48 1.08 -9.52 8.76
N GLY A 49 0.85 -8.50 7.91
CA GLY A 49 -0.47 -7.94 7.62
C GLY A 49 -1.03 -7.07 8.73
N GLY A 50 -0.18 -6.64 9.67
CA GLY A 50 -0.50 -5.73 10.77
C GLY A 50 0.27 -4.41 10.66
N VAL A 51 0.50 -3.78 11.81
CA VAL A 51 1.30 -2.54 11.93
C VAL A 51 2.34 -2.63 13.05
N ALA A 52 2.42 -3.78 13.73
CA ALA A 52 3.20 -3.93 14.95
C ALA A 52 4.70 -4.03 14.68
N SER A 53 5.09 -4.51 13.49
CA SER A 53 6.48 -4.58 13.07
C SER A 53 6.92 -3.39 12.22
N LEU A 54 6.03 -2.44 11.94
CA LEU A 54 6.43 -1.12 11.44
C LEU A 54 7.18 -0.36 12.53
N CYS A 55 7.94 0.67 12.14
CA CYS A 55 8.67 1.48 13.12
C CYS A 55 7.73 2.26 14.06
N GLN A 56 8.17 2.37 15.31
CA GLN A 56 7.38 2.92 16.42
C GLN A 56 8.15 4.06 17.10
N PRO A 57 7.73 5.33 16.94
CA PRO A 57 6.69 5.79 16.02
C PRO A 57 7.19 5.75 14.56
N MET A 58 6.29 5.99 13.60
CA MET A 58 6.63 5.96 12.16
C MET A 58 7.75 6.96 11.81
N GLU A 59 7.79 8.11 12.49
CA GLU A 59 8.81 9.16 12.32
C GLU A 59 10.24 8.66 12.56
N ALA A 60 10.43 7.56 13.29
CA ALA A 60 11.74 6.95 13.52
C ALA A 60 12.32 6.27 12.26
N ASP A 61 11.47 5.91 11.28
CA ASP A 61 11.86 5.29 10.01
C ASP A 61 11.75 6.24 8.83
N LEU A 62 11.12 7.38 9.02
CA LEU A 62 10.76 8.30 7.96
C LEU A 62 11.95 8.68 7.06
N TYR A 63 13.11 8.98 7.65
CA TYR A 63 14.33 9.26 6.90
C TYR A 63 15.09 8.00 6.49
N GLY A 64 14.95 6.89 7.22
CA GLY A 64 15.40 5.58 6.76
C GLY A 64 14.71 5.14 5.46
N CYS A 65 13.46 5.54 5.24
CA CYS A 65 12.74 5.34 4.00
C CYS A 65 13.05 6.42 2.95
N SER A 66 13.06 7.70 3.36
CA SER A 66 13.17 8.84 2.43
C SER A 66 14.57 9.00 1.85
N ASP A 67 15.63 8.88 2.66
CA ASP A 67 17.02 9.08 2.24
C ASP A 67 17.42 8.12 1.10
N PRO A 68 17.11 6.80 1.17
CA PRO A 68 17.48 5.86 0.11
C PRO A 68 16.39 5.61 -0.94
N CYS A 69 15.32 6.40 -0.99
CA CYS A 69 14.17 6.17 -1.89
C CYS A 69 13.50 4.79 -1.70
N TRP A 70 13.29 4.32 -0.47
CA TRP A 70 12.85 2.94 -0.24
C TRP A 70 11.40 2.67 -0.69
N TRP A 71 10.47 3.59 -0.36
CA TRP A 71 9.08 3.56 -0.83
C TRP A 71 8.70 4.86 -1.57
N PRO A 72 9.26 5.12 -2.76
CA PRO A 72 9.18 6.43 -3.42
C PRO A 72 7.78 6.79 -3.93
N ALA A 73 6.87 5.81 -4.03
CA ALA A 73 5.47 6.06 -4.38
C ALA A 73 4.66 6.59 -3.18
N GLN A 74 5.11 6.35 -1.96
CA GLN A 74 4.43 6.73 -0.71
C GLN A 74 5.16 7.87 0.01
N VAL A 75 6.48 7.80 0.07
CA VAL A 75 7.36 8.71 0.82
C VAL A 75 8.22 9.50 -0.17
N PRO A 76 8.21 10.84 -0.12
CA PRO A 76 9.07 11.66 -0.98
C PRO A 76 10.54 11.28 -0.81
N ASP A 77 11.23 11.03 -1.91
CA ASP A 77 12.61 10.57 -1.88
C ASP A 77 13.61 11.72 -1.84
N MET A 78 14.55 11.68 -0.89
CA MET A 78 15.59 12.70 -0.72
C MET A 78 16.91 12.36 -1.45
N MET A 79 17.07 11.14 -1.99
CA MET A 79 18.23 10.81 -2.81
C MET A 79 18.23 11.54 -4.15
N SER A 80 17.05 11.75 -4.75
CA SER A 80 16.95 12.19 -6.15
C SER A 80 15.88 13.26 -6.37
N THR A 81 14.61 12.98 -6.14
CA THR A 81 13.51 13.85 -6.63
C THR A 81 13.24 15.05 -5.71
N TYR A 82 13.30 14.85 -4.39
CA TYR A 82 12.96 15.85 -3.38
C TYR A 82 14.07 16.03 -2.35
N PRO A 83 15.32 16.38 -2.74
CA PRO A 83 16.48 16.41 -1.85
C PRO A 83 16.35 17.35 -0.63
N ASP A 84 15.50 18.36 -0.72
CA ASP A 84 15.25 19.33 0.36
C ASP A 84 13.94 19.05 1.14
N TRP A 85 13.33 17.86 0.99
CA TRP A 85 12.00 17.60 1.56
C TRP A 85 11.91 17.80 3.08
N ASN A 86 12.95 17.40 3.83
CA ASN A 86 13.02 17.58 5.28
C ASN A 86 13.76 18.84 5.74
N LYS A 87 14.02 19.81 4.85
CA LYS A 87 14.86 20.99 5.14
C LYS A 87 14.43 21.77 6.39
N HIS A 88 13.15 21.76 6.71
CA HIS A 88 12.57 22.42 7.88
C HIS A 88 12.17 21.44 9.00
N ALA A 89 12.49 20.15 8.86
CA ALA A 89 12.04 19.08 9.74
C ALA A 89 13.18 18.13 10.13
N THR A 90 14.42 18.60 10.29
CA THR A 90 15.57 17.71 10.54
C THR A 90 15.42 16.82 11.78
N ASP A 91 14.63 17.25 12.77
CA ASP A 91 14.15 16.41 13.88
C ASP A 91 12.72 15.92 13.59
N SER A 92 12.58 14.70 13.05
CA SER A 92 11.26 14.12 12.75
C SER A 92 10.41 13.91 14.00
N GLY A 93 11.01 13.76 15.18
CA GLY A 93 10.27 13.58 16.44
C GLY A 93 9.54 14.86 16.90
N ALA A 94 10.08 16.03 16.56
CA ALA A 94 9.53 17.33 16.94
C ALA A 94 8.82 18.06 15.77
N ASP A 95 9.41 18.00 14.58
CA ASP A 95 9.10 18.88 13.45
C ASP A 95 8.37 18.18 12.30
N TRP A 96 7.80 16.97 12.52
CA TRP A 96 7.07 16.22 11.48
C TRP A 96 5.97 17.01 10.77
N ARG A 97 5.39 18.03 11.42
CA ARG A 97 4.37 18.91 10.84
C ARG A 97 4.88 19.78 9.70
N GLN A 98 6.20 19.98 9.60
CA GLN A 98 6.84 20.79 8.56
C GLN A 98 7.04 19.98 7.26
N LEU A 99 6.78 18.67 7.26
CA LEU A 99 6.84 17.81 6.09
C LEU A 99 5.59 17.94 5.23
N GLY A 100 5.76 18.33 3.96
CA GLY A 100 4.67 18.56 3.02
C GLY A 100 4.37 17.37 2.10
N SER A 101 3.13 17.26 1.61
CA SER A 101 2.80 16.38 0.49
C SER A 101 3.36 16.91 -0.82
N VAL A 102 3.90 16.05 -1.68
CA VAL A 102 4.56 16.47 -2.93
C VAL A 102 3.69 16.44 -4.18
N PHE A 103 2.54 15.76 -4.13
CA PHE A 103 1.64 15.72 -5.28
C PHE A 103 1.12 17.15 -5.58
N PRO A 104 1.31 17.67 -6.80
CA PRO A 104 0.87 19.01 -7.16
C PRO A 104 -0.65 19.05 -7.16
N LYS A 105 -1.23 19.74 -6.18
CA LYS A 105 -2.68 19.96 -6.13
C LYS A 105 -3.07 21.05 -7.12
N ASP A 106 -4.22 20.88 -7.75
CA ASP A 106 -4.89 21.98 -8.44
C ASP A 106 -5.15 23.12 -7.43
N LYS A 107 -4.94 24.35 -7.89
CA LYS A 107 -5.07 25.57 -7.08
C LYS A 107 -6.51 25.97 -6.85
#